data_AF-A0A2N3BKY6-F1
#
_entry.id   AF-A0A2N3BKY6-F1
#
_cell.length_a   1.000
_cell.length_b   1.000
_cell.length_c   1.000
_cell.angle_alpha   90.00
_cell.angle_beta   90.00
_cell.angle_gamma   90.00
#
_symmetry.space_group_name_H-M   'P 1'
#
loop_
_entity.id
_entity.type
_entity.pdbx_description
1 polymer ?
#
loop_
_entity_poly.entity_id
_entity_poly.type
_entity_poly.pdbx_seq_one_letter_code
_entity_poly.pdbx_strand_id
1 'polypeptide(L)'
;MSATKILWGQILTVFLIVLFATWGATQYVAWSLGFQAQLGTPWFVLGGMPIYYPPAIFWWWYFFDAYAPAIFAKGGMIAASGGFIAIAVAIGMSVWRAREQKNIETYGSARWAKPQEVKAAGLLNPDGVVLGKLG
;
A
#
# COMPACT_ATOMS: atom_id res chain seq x y z
N MET A 1 17.40 14.82 16.69
CA MET A 1 17.06 14.44 15.30
C MET A 1 16.07 13.28 15.37
N SER A 2 14.77 13.54 15.15
CA SER A 2 13.76 12.48 15.15
C SER A 2 14.00 11.58 13.95
N ALA A 3 14.35 10.32 14.19
CA ALA A 3 14.42 9.32 13.15
C ALA A 3 13.14 9.36 12.31
N THR A 4 13.28 9.56 11.00
CA THR A 4 12.19 9.41 10.04
C THR A 4 11.55 8.05 10.32
N LYS A 5 10.35 8.03 10.92
CA LYS A 5 9.64 6.78 11.22
C LYS A 5 9.42 6.06 9.89
N ILE A 6 10.24 5.02 9.65
CA ILE A 6 10.15 4.17 8.47
C ILE A 6 8.69 3.72 8.33
N LEU A 7 8.16 3.86 7.12
CA LEU A 7 6.78 3.58 6.76
C LEU A 7 6.51 2.07 6.69
N TRP A 8 6.84 1.32 7.74
CA TRP A 8 6.75 -0.14 7.76
C TRP A 8 5.36 -0.66 7.38
N GLY A 9 4.30 0.00 7.85
CA GLY A 9 2.93 -0.36 7.49
C GLY A 9 2.65 -0.21 6.00
N GLN A 10 3.05 0.90 5.38
CA GLN A 10 2.87 1.13 3.95
C GLN A 10 3.74 0.21 3.09
N ILE A 11 4.99 -0.01 3.49
CA ILE A 11 5.89 -0.96 2.83
C ILE A 11 5.29 -2.36 2.86
N LEU A 12 4.82 -2.82 4.03
CA LEU A 12 4.19 -4.12 4.19
C LEU A 12 2.92 -4.24 3.35
N THR A 13 2.04 -3.24 3.35
CA THR A 13 0.81 -3.24 2.55
C THR A 13 1.12 -3.32 1.05
N VAL A 14 2.04 -2.49 0.54
CA VAL A 14 2.45 -2.51 -0.86
C VAL A 14 3.04 -3.88 -1.22
N PHE A 15 3.93 -4.40 -0.37
CA PHE A 15 4.54 -5.71 -0.56
C PHE A 15 3.48 -6.82 -0.64
N LEU A 16 2.51 -6.85 0.29
CA LEU A 16 1.45 -7.85 0.29
C LEU A 16 0.57 -7.75 -0.94
N ILE A 17 0.22 -6.53 -1.40
CA ILE A 17 -0.57 -6.35 -2.62
C ILE A 17 0.15 -6.97 -3.83
N VAL A 18 1.44 -6.64 -4.00
CA VAL A 18 2.25 -7.18 -5.11
C VAL A 18 2.38 -8.70 -4.99
N LEU A 19 2.61 -9.20 -3.78
CA LEU A 19 2.74 -10.63 -3.50
C LEU A 19 1.46 -11.39 -3.87
N PHE A 20 0.29 -10.92 -3.42
CA PHE A 20 -0.99 -11.57 -3.69
C PHE A 20 -1.41 -11.44 -5.15
N ALA A 21 -1.15 -10.32 -5.81
CA ALA A 21 -1.42 -10.16 -7.23
C ALA A 21 -0.56 -11.12 -8.07
N THR A 22 0.74 -11.22 -7.77
CA THR A 22 1.65 -12.17 -8.42
C THR A 22 1.23 -13.61 -8.13
N TRP A 23 0.81 -13.91 -6.89
CA TRP A 23 0.34 -15.25 -6.53
C TRP A 23 -0.95 -15.63 -7.24
N GLY A 24 -1.91 -14.71 -7.32
CA GLY A 24 -3.15 -14.88 -8.07
C GLY A 24 -2.89 -15.09 -9.56
N ALA A 25 -1.95 -14.36 -10.14
CA ALA A 25 -1.51 -14.57 -11.52
C ALA A 25 -0.90 -15.96 -11.73
N THR A 26 -0.03 -16.41 -10.81
CA THR A 26 0.52 -17.77 -10.84
C THR A 26 -0.55 -18.84 -10.76
N GLN A 27 -1.48 -18.75 -9.80
CA GLN A 27 -2.57 -19.74 -9.71
C GLN A 27 -3.49 -19.70 -10.93
N TYR A 28 -3.75 -18.51 -11.48
CA TYR A 28 -4.53 -18.35 -12.71
C TYR A 28 -3.88 -19.08 -13.88
N VAL A 29 -2.58 -18.91 -14.08
CA VAL A 29 -1.82 -19.59 -15.15
C VAL A 29 -1.80 -21.10 -14.91
N ALA A 30 -1.53 -21.54 -13.68
CA ALA A 30 -1.53 -22.96 -13.34
C ALA A 30 -2.89 -23.63 -13.62
N TRP A 31 -3.98 -22.96 -13.22
CA TRP A 31 -5.34 -23.42 -13.48
C TRP A 31 -5.67 -23.44 -14.98
N SER A 32 -5.28 -22.39 -15.71
CA SER A 32 -5.50 -22.29 -17.16
C SER A 32 -4.74 -23.35 -17.97
N LEU A 33 -3.60 -23.83 -17.44
CA LEU A 33 -2.81 -24.92 -18.00
C LEU A 33 -3.17 -26.29 -17.39
N GLY A 34 -4.26 -26.39 -16.62
CA GLY A 34 -4.77 -27.64 -16.09
C GLY A 34 -3.88 -28.33 -15.06
N PHE A 35 -3.04 -27.57 -14.34
CA PHE A 35 -2.09 -28.10 -13.35
C PHE A 35 -1.15 -29.21 -13.91
N GLN A 36 -0.77 -29.09 -15.18
CA GLN A 36 0.09 -30.07 -15.85
C GLN A 36 1.42 -30.30 -15.10
N ALA A 37 1.93 -31.54 -15.16
CA ALA A 37 3.14 -31.94 -14.43
C ALA A 37 4.40 -31.14 -14.82
N GLN A 38 4.43 -30.57 -16.03
CA GLN A 38 5.52 -29.74 -16.53
C GLN A 38 5.68 -28.41 -15.76
N LEU A 39 4.65 -27.99 -15.00
CA LEU A 39 4.75 -26.81 -14.13
C LEU A 39 5.63 -27.06 -12.90
N GLY A 40 6.01 -28.32 -12.66
CA GLY A 40 6.84 -28.75 -11.54
C GLY A 40 6.01 -29.19 -10.33
N THR A 41 6.70 -29.46 -9.23
CA THR A 41 6.06 -29.88 -7.98
C THR A 41 5.32 -28.69 -7.34
N PRO A 42 4.04 -28.84 -6.97
CA PRO A 42 3.34 -27.81 -6.22
C PRO A 42 3.99 -27.62 -4.85
N TRP A 43 3.90 -26.40 -4.31
CA TRP A 43 4.41 -26.10 -2.97
C TRP A 43 3.63 -26.87 -1.90
N PHE A 44 2.31 -26.92 -2.05
CA PHE A 44 1.42 -27.75 -1.25
C PHE A 44 0.11 -27.98 -2.00
N VAL A 45 -0.73 -28.89 -1.51
CA VAL A 45 -2.07 -29.14 -2.04
C VAL A 45 -3.09 -28.71 -0.99
N LEU A 46 -4.05 -27.87 -1.39
CA LEU A 46 -5.12 -27.37 -0.53
C LEU A 46 -6.47 -27.77 -1.12
N GLY A 47 -7.24 -28.59 -0.40
CA GLY A 47 -8.56 -29.04 -0.87
C GLY A 47 -8.53 -29.77 -2.23
N GLY A 48 -7.44 -30.48 -2.52
CA GLY A 48 -7.24 -31.16 -3.82
C GLY A 48 -6.66 -30.27 -4.92
N MET A 49 -6.50 -28.96 -4.70
CA MET A 49 -5.92 -28.03 -5.67
C MET A 49 -4.42 -27.84 -5.42
N PRO A 50 -3.55 -28.08 -6.43
CA PRO A 50 -2.12 -27.81 -6.34
C PRO A 50 -1.86 -26.30 -6.23
N ILE A 51 -1.11 -25.88 -5.20
CA ILE A 51 -0.75 -24.49 -4.96
C ILE A 51 0.73 -24.27 -5.25
N TYR A 52 1.03 -23.41 -6.21
CA TYR A 52 2.40 -23.01 -6.56
C TYR A 52 2.88 -21.76 -5.81
N TYR A 53 4.20 -21.56 -5.77
CA TYR A 53 4.84 -20.40 -5.15
C TYR A 53 4.59 -19.12 -5.97
N PRO A 54 4.39 -17.94 -5.34
CA PRO A 54 3.99 -16.73 -6.04
C PRO A 54 4.84 -16.36 -7.28
N PRO A 55 6.17 -16.44 -7.28
CA PRO A 55 6.96 -16.04 -8.45
C PRO A 55 7.01 -17.09 -9.58
N ALA A 56 6.38 -18.26 -9.47
CA ALA A 56 6.49 -19.34 -10.47
C ALA A 56 6.08 -18.91 -11.89
N ILE A 57 5.11 -17.99 -12.01
CA ILE A 57 4.69 -17.43 -13.30
C ILE A 57 5.86 -16.91 -14.13
N PHE A 58 6.90 -16.31 -13.54
CA PHE A 58 8.01 -15.76 -14.32
C PHE A 58 8.87 -16.85 -14.98
N TRP A 59 9.07 -17.98 -14.31
CA TRP A 59 9.79 -19.12 -14.85
C TRP A 59 8.97 -19.77 -15.96
N TRP A 60 7.67 -19.95 -15.70
CA TRP A 60 6.77 -20.51 -16.69
C TRP A 60 6.62 -19.60 -17.91
N TRP A 61 6.61 -18.28 -17.73
CA TRP A 61 6.58 -17.35 -18.84
C TRP A 61 7.81 -17.56 -19.72
N TYR A 62 9.01 -17.63 -19.13
CA TYR A 62 10.23 -17.87 -19.88
C TYR A 62 10.20 -19.18 -20.69
N PHE A 63 9.69 -20.27 -20.13
CA PHE A 63 9.69 -21.58 -20.79
C PHE A 63 8.49 -21.87 -21.70
N PHE A 64 7.31 -21.36 -21.34
CA PHE A 64 6.04 -21.82 -21.91
C PHE A 64 5.25 -20.76 -22.68
N ASP A 65 5.66 -19.49 -22.65
CA ASP A 65 4.92 -18.39 -23.31
C ASP A 65 4.71 -18.60 -24.80
N ALA A 66 5.71 -19.16 -25.50
CA ALA A 66 5.59 -19.50 -26.92
C ALA A 66 4.44 -20.47 -27.23
N TYR A 67 4.02 -21.31 -26.27
CA TYR A 67 2.98 -22.31 -26.45
C TYR A 67 1.59 -21.80 -26.04
N ALA A 68 1.52 -20.83 -25.13
CA ALA A 68 0.26 -20.33 -24.59
C ALA A 68 0.26 -18.80 -24.36
N PRO A 69 0.58 -17.98 -25.36
CA PRO A 69 0.87 -16.56 -25.18
C PRO A 69 -0.32 -15.78 -24.61
N ALA A 70 -1.55 -16.15 -24.99
CA ALA A 70 -2.76 -15.50 -24.48
C ALA A 70 -2.97 -15.73 -22.97
N ILE A 71 -2.58 -16.91 -22.46
CA ILE A 71 -2.70 -17.25 -21.03
C ILE A 71 -1.69 -16.42 -20.23
N PHE A 72 -0.45 -16.36 -20.70
CA PHE A 72 0.61 -15.58 -20.04
C PHE A 72 0.38 -14.08 -20.15
N ALA A 73 -0.13 -13.56 -21.27
CA ALA A 73 -0.56 -12.17 -21.38
C ALA A 73 -1.62 -11.82 -20.32
N LYS A 74 -2.62 -12.69 -20.13
CA LYS A 74 -3.66 -12.48 -19.11
C LYS A 74 -3.14 -12.63 -17.68
N GLY A 75 -2.28 -13.62 -17.42
CA GLY A 75 -1.58 -13.76 -16.13
C GLY A 75 -0.73 -12.52 -15.82
N GLY A 76 0.01 -12.02 -16.82
CA GLY A 76 0.79 -10.79 -16.73
C GLY A 76 -0.06 -9.57 -16.43
N MET A 77 -1.23 -9.42 -17.06
CA MET A 77 -2.17 -8.34 -16.73
C MET A 77 -2.66 -8.42 -15.28
N ILE A 78 -2.93 -9.62 -14.76
CA ILE A 78 -3.30 -9.81 -13.35
C ILE A 78 -2.15 -9.37 -12.43
N ALA A 79 -0.92 -9.82 -12.70
CA ALA A 79 0.24 -9.43 -11.91
C ALA A 79 0.50 -7.91 -11.95
N ALA A 80 0.43 -7.31 -13.16
CA ALA A 80 0.62 -5.88 -13.36
C ALA A 80 -0.45 -5.03 -12.66
N SER A 81 -1.69 -5.50 -12.58
CA SER A 81 -2.77 -4.81 -11.86
C SER A 81 -2.42 -4.57 -10.38
N GLY A 82 -1.68 -5.49 -9.76
CA GLY A 82 -1.18 -5.34 -8.39
C GLY A 82 -0.30 -4.11 -8.20
N GLY A 83 0.53 -3.78 -9.19
CA GLY A 83 1.36 -2.57 -9.15
C GLY A 83 0.55 -1.28 -9.14
N PHE A 84 -0.46 -1.18 -10.01
CA PHE A 84 -1.37 -0.03 -10.05
C PHE A 84 -2.18 0.11 -8.75
N ILE A 85 -2.70 -1.01 -8.23
CA ILE A 85 -3.40 -1.03 -6.94
C ILE A 85 -2.47 -0.59 -5.81
N ALA A 86 -1.23 -1.11 -5.79
CA ALA A 86 -0.25 -0.75 -4.77
C ALA A 86 0.08 0.76 -4.77
N ILE A 87 0.22 1.37 -5.95
CA ILE A 87 0.44 2.81 -6.09
C ILE A 87 -0.76 3.59 -5.54
N ALA A 88 -1.99 3.23 -5.93
CA ALA A 88 -3.21 3.89 -5.46
C ALA A 88 -3.34 3.79 -3.93
N VAL A 89 -3.10 2.60 -3.36
CA VAL A 89 -3.16 2.37 -1.91
C VAL A 89 -2.05 3.13 -1.18
N ALA A 90 -0.83 3.15 -1.72
CA ALA A 90 0.28 3.92 -1.16
C ALA A 90 -0.04 5.43 -1.09
N ILE A 91 -0.59 6.00 -2.16
CA ILE A 91 -1.02 7.41 -2.19
C ILE A 91 -2.14 7.63 -1.16
N GLY A 92 -3.15 6.77 -1.13
CA GLY A 92 -4.26 6.86 -0.18
C GLY A 92 -3.81 6.86 1.28
N MET A 93 -2.90 5.95 1.65
CA MET A 93 -2.33 5.89 3.00
C MET A 93 -1.49 7.13 3.33
N SER A 94 -0.70 7.64 2.37
CA SER A 94 0.06 8.88 2.53
C SER A 94 -0.85 10.09 2.80
N VAL A 95 -1.96 10.21 2.05
CA VAL A 95 -2.94 11.29 2.22
C VAL A 95 -3.68 11.16 3.55
N TRP A 96 -4.11 9.95 3.93
CA TRP A 96 -4.77 9.74 5.21
C TRP A 96 -3.86 10.09 6.38
N ARG A 97 -2.59 9.66 6.33
CA ARG A 97 -1.61 10.04 7.34
C ARG A 97 -1.39 11.56 7.39
N ALA A 98 -1.30 12.24 6.24
CA ALA A 98 -1.17 13.70 6.21
C ALA A 98 -2.37 14.42 6.87
N ARG A 99 -3.57 13.83 6.78
CA ARG A 99 -4.75 14.31 7.51
C ARG A 99 -4.64 14.05 9.02
N GLU A 100 -4.14 12.87 9.41
CA GLU A 100 -3.89 12.53 10.82
C GLU A 100 -2.85 13.46 11.46
N GLN A 101 -1.79 13.83 10.73
CA GLN A 101 -0.74 14.73 11.22
C GLN A 101 -1.23 16.18 11.42
N LYS A 102 -2.32 16.62 10.79
CA LYS A 102 -2.91 17.94 11.09
C LYS A 102 -3.51 18.01 12.51
N ASN A 103 -3.75 16.86 13.16
CA ASN A 103 -4.14 16.79 14.57
C ASN A 103 -2.96 16.66 15.53
N ILE A 104 -1.71 16.68 15.02
CA ILE A 104 -0.54 16.58 15.87
C ILE A 104 -0.05 17.98 16.21
N GLU A 105 -0.14 18.29 17.49
CA GLU A 105 0.42 19.46 18.13
C GLU A 105 1.94 19.48 17.88
N THR A 106 2.37 20.35 16.97
CA THR A 106 3.75 20.45 16.46
C THR A 106 4.80 20.72 17.55
N TYR A 107 4.40 20.97 18.81
CA TYR A 107 5.27 21.27 19.95
C TYR A 107 4.82 20.60 21.27
N GLY A 108 4.45 19.32 21.27
CA GLY A 108 3.92 18.67 22.49
C GLY A 108 2.54 19.25 22.81
N SER A 109 2.20 19.57 24.06
CA SER A 109 0.87 20.11 24.46
C SER A 109 0.47 21.47 23.84
N ALA A 110 1.33 22.05 22.99
CA ALA A 110 1.16 23.37 22.41
C ALA A 110 0.44 23.26 21.06
N ARG A 111 -0.85 23.56 21.07
CA ARG A 111 -1.67 23.83 19.89
C ARG A 111 -2.09 25.29 19.83
N TRP A 112 -2.41 25.77 18.63
CA TRP A 112 -3.03 27.08 18.46
C TRP A 112 -4.35 27.14 19.23
N ALA A 113 -4.57 28.27 19.92
CA ALA A 113 -5.78 28.50 20.70
C ALA A 113 -7.01 28.53 19.79
N LYS A 114 -8.07 27.83 20.18
CA LYS A 114 -9.37 27.90 19.51
C LYS A 114 -10.04 29.23 19.86
N PRO A 115 -10.93 29.78 19.02
CA PRO A 115 -11.60 31.06 19.30
C PRO A 115 -12.31 31.12 20.67
N GLN A 116 -12.85 29.99 21.12
CA GLN A 116 -13.51 29.87 22.42
C GLN A 116 -12.53 30.03 23.61
N GLU A 117 -11.30 29.55 23.45
CA GLU A 117 -10.25 29.63 24.47
C GLU A 117 -9.62 31.01 24.52
N VAL A 118 -9.46 31.65 23.35
CA VAL A 118 -9.06 33.05 23.24
C VAL A 118 -10.09 33.95 23.96
N LYS A 119 -11.39 33.65 23.79
CA LYS A 119 -12.46 34.34 24.51
C LYS A 119 -12.47 34.06 26.00
N ALA A 120 -12.30 32.80 26.42
CA ALA A 120 -12.26 32.41 27.83
C ALA A 120 -11.04 32.99 28.57
N ALA A 121 -9.90 33.13 27.89
CA ALA A 121 -8.70 33.78 28.42
C ALA A 121 -8.81 35.32 28.45
N GLY A 122 -9.93 35.90 28.00
CA GLY A 122 -10.15 37.35 28.00
C GLY A 122 -9.30 38.10 26.96
N LEU A 123 -8.64 37.40 26.03
CA LEU A 123 -7.76 38.00 25.03
C LEU A 123 -8.52 38.78 23.94
N LEU A 124 -9.86 38.69 23.94
CA LEU A 124 -10.75 39.47 23.06
C LEU A 124 -11.43 40.63 23.79
N ASN A 125 -11.09 40.88 25.06
CA ASN A 125 -11.65 42.00 25.80
C ASN A 125 -11.08 43.32 25.27
N PRO A 126 -11.84 44.43 25.41
CA PRO A 126 -11.36 45.75 25.02
C PRO A 126 -10.15 46.23 25.82
N ASP A 127 -9.87 45.61 26.96
CA ASP A 127 -8.73 45.94 27.82
C ASP A 127 -7.55 44.98 27.56
N GLY A 128 -6.46 45.50 26.99
CA GLY A 128 -5.23 44.75 26.72
C GLY A 128 -4.32 45.42 25.68
N VAL A 129 -3.10 44.93 25.54
CA VAL A 129 -2.12 45.40 24.54
C VAL A 129 -1.69 44.24 23.66
N VAL A 130 -1.79 44.41 22.34
CA VAL A 130 -1.28 43.45 21.35
C VAL A 130 0.05 43.96 20.81
N LEU A 131 1.13 43.25 21.09
CA LEU A 131 2.45 43.54 20.53
C LEU A 131 2.58 42.84 19.17
N GLY A 132 2.41 43.60 18.10
CA GLY A 132 2.73 43.19 16.73
C GLY A 132 4.03 43.84 16.27
N LYS A 133 4.87 43.10 15.53
CA LYS A 133 6.00 43.67 14.80
C LYS A 133 5.56 43.91 13.36
N LEU A 134 5.59 45.16 12.91
CA LEU A 134 5.41 45.49 11.50
C LEU A 134 6.74 45.29 10.77
N GLY A 135 6.76 44.44 9.75
CA GLY A 135 7.92 44.15 8.92
C GLY A 135 7.51 43.37 7.69
#